data_AF-A0A355BNK7-F1
#
_entry.id   AF-A0A355BNK7-F1
#
_cell.length_a   1.000
_cell.length_b   1.000
_cell.length_c   1.000
_cell.angle_alpha   90.00
_cell.angle_beta   90.00
_cell.angle_gamma   90.00
#
_symmetry.space_group_name_H-M   'P 1'
#
loop_
_entity.id
_entity.type
_entity.pdbx_description
1 polymer ?
#
loop_
_entity_poly.entity_id
_entity_poly.type
_entity_poly.pdbx_seq_one_letter_code
_entity_poly.pdbx_strand_id
1 'polypeptide(L)'
;DCLALPVGNAGNITAYWMGFCAAAERESGLPRPRMLGFEAWGSAAITRGEPIREPETVATAIRIGNPASWQQAVEAAKQSHGLIDAVTDEEILAAYRQLGRYEGIFCEPASAAPLAGIRKLYQRGYFKEPTSIVCVLTGNGLKDPENAIAGAAAPIHTAANKEAILQAIWG
;
A
#
# COMPACT_ATOMS: atom_id res chain seq x y z
N ASP A 1 5.55 17.51 0.13
CA ASP A 1 4.60 16.44 0.52
C ASP A 1 4.42 15.39 -0.56
N CYS A 2 3.82 14.26 -0.19
CA CYS A 2 3.66 13.09 -1.04
C CYS A 2 2.26 12.47 -0.91
N LEU A 3 1.77 11.89 -2.00
CA LEU A 3 0.67 10.92 -2.00
C LEU A 3 1.24 9.55 -2.33
N ALA A 4 1.09 8.60 -1.43
CA ALA A 4 1.50 7.21 -1.61
C ALA A 4 0.28 6.33 -1.83
N LEU A 5 0.31 5.45 -2.83
CA LEU A 5 -0.81 4.57 -3.13
C LEU A 5 -0.39 3.28 -3.83
N PRO A 6 -1.17 2.19 -3.69
CA PRO A 6 -0.92 0.98 -4.45
C PRO A 6 -1.21 1.18 -5.94
N VAL A 7 -0.45 0.48 -6.78
CA VAL A 7 -0.60 0.48 -8.24
C VAL A 7 -0.82 -0.95 -8.71
N GLY A 8 -2.04 -1.21 -9.21
CA GLY A 8 -2.38 -2.42 -9.98
C GLY A 8 -2.63 -2.02 -11.42
N ASN A 9 -3.89 -1.78 -11.79
CA ASN A 9 -4.25 -1.35 -13.14
C ASN A 9 -3.92 0.12 -13.48
N ALA A 10 -3.18 0.82 -12.61
CA ALA A 10 -2.72 2.20 -12.77
C ALA A 10 -3.79 3.32 -12.89
N GLY A 11 -5.08 2.99 -12.93
CA GLY A 11 -6.15 4.00 -13.02
C GLY A 11 -6.19 4.95 -11.80
N ASN A 12 -5.92 4.45 -10.60
CA ASN A 12 -6.06 5.24 -9.37
C ASN A 12 -5.02 6.37 -9.29
N ILE A 13 -3.73 6.07 -9.52
CA ILE A 13 -2.66 7.09 -9.55
C ILE A 13 -2.88 8.14 -10.65
N THR A 14 -3.40 7.70 -11.79
CA THR A 14 -3.81 8.59 -12.89
C THR A 14 -4.91 9.55 -12.43
N ALA A 15 -5.97 9.02 -11.81
CA ALA A 15 -7.11 9.82 -11.35
C ALA A 15 -6.72 10.83 -10.26
N TYR A 16 -5.93 10.41 -9.27
CA TYR A 16 -5.43 11.33 -8.24
C TYR A 16 -4.60 12.46 -8.85
N TRP A 17 -3.67 12.15 -9.76
CA TRP A 17 -2.84 13.17 -10.40
C TRP A 17 -3.68 14.16 -11.20
N MET A 18 -4.65 13.67 -11.99
CA MET A 18 -5.60 14.54 -12.70
C MET A 18 -6.37 15.44 -11.74
N GLY A 19 -6.80 14.93 -10.60
CA GLY A 19 -7.47 15.71 -9.55
C GLY A 19 -6.60 16.84 -9.00
N PHE A 20 -5.33 16.56 -8.68
CA PHE A 20 -4.40 17.59 -8.21
C PHE A 20 -4.10 18.65 -9.26
N CYS A 21 -3.93 18.25 -10.53
CA CYS A 21 -3.74 19.22 -11.62
C CYS A 21 -4.98 20.10 -11.81
N ALA A 22 -6.17 19.51 -11.88
CA ALA A 22 -7.41 20.27 -12.04
C ALA A 22 -7.69 21.22 -10.88
N ALA A 23 -7.31 20.85 -9.65
CA ALA A 23 -7.41 21.75 -8.49
C ALA A 23 -6.44 22.93 -8.61
N ALA A 24 -5.17 22.68 -8.96
CA ALA A 24 -4.15 23.73 -9.11
C ALA A 24 -4.41 24.68 -10.29
N GLU A 25 -5.14 24.23 -11.33
CA GLU A 25 -5.59 25.09 -12.43
C GLU A 25 -6.73 26.03 -12.01
N ARG A 26 -7.57 25.62 -11.06
CA ARG A 26 -8.72 26.42 -10.58
C ARG A 26 -8.34 27.41 -9.50
N GLU A 27 -7.37 27.05 -8.66
CA GLU A 27 -6.93 27.87 -7.53
C GLU A 27 -5.41 27.97 -7.54
N SER A 28 -4.93 29.18 -7.84
CA SER A 28 -3.50 29.49 -7.86
C SER A 28 -2.90 29.29 -6.47
N GLY A 29 -1.76 28.58 -6.41
CA GLY A 29 -1.03 28.34 -5.17
C GLY A 29 -1.34 27.01 -4.48
N LEU A 30 -2.30 26.21 -4.97
CA LEU A 30 -2.49 24.86 -4.44
C LEU A 30 -1.29 23.96 -4.75
N PRO A 31 -0.72 23.27 -3.74
CA PRO A 31 0.44 22.41 -3.94
C PRO A 31 0.03 21.12 -4.67
N ARG A 32 0.94 20.63 -5.55
CA ARG A 32 0.83 19.30 -6.15
C ARG A 32 1.79 18.35 -5.43
N PRO A 33 1.31 17.26 -4.83
CA PRO A 33 2.17 16.32 -4.12
C PRO A 33 2.99 15.48 -5.12
N ARG A 34 4.13 14.96 -4.65
CA ARG A 34 4.85 13.91 -5.38
C ARG A 34 4.04 12.62 -5.33
N MET A 35 3.77 12.01 -6.48
CA MET A 35 3.00 10.77 -6.58
C MET A 35 3.92 9.56 -6.41
N LEU A 36 3.71 8.77 -5.36
CA LEU A 36 4.51 7.59 -5.04
C LEU A 36 3.65 6.34 -5.22
N GLY A 37 3.78 5.68 -6.37
CA GLY A 37 3.08 4.44 -6.69
C GLY A 37 3.86 3.21 -6.24
N PHE A 38 3.16 2.21 -5.70
CA PHE A 38 3.78 0.96 -5.26
C PHE A 38 3.08 -0.27 -5.84
N GLU A 39 3.83 -1.04 -6.63
CA GLU A 39 3.40 -2.36 -7.14
C GLU A 39 3.89 -3.46 -6.18
N ALA A 40 3.23 -4.63 -6.21
CA ALA A 40 3.81 -5.84 -5.61
C ALA A 40 4.90 -6.41 -6.51
N TRP A 41 6.04 -6.85 -5.95
CA TRP A 41 7.23 -7.26 -6.70
C TRP A 41 6.96 -8.31 -7.80
N GLY A 42 6.11 -9.30 -7.51
CA GLY A 42 5.73 -10.34 -8.47
C GLY A 42 4.77 -9.88 -9.57
N SER A 43 4.22 -8.67 -9.45
CA SER A 43 3.30 -8.04 -10.40
C SER A 43 3.76 -6.64 -10.84
N ALA A 44 5.05 -6.33 -10.66
CA ALA A 44 5.61 -4.98 -10.85
C ALA A 44 5.94 -4.65 -12.32
N ALA A 45 4.92 -4.69 -13.19
CA ALA A 45 5.09 -4.49 -14.62
C ALA A 45 5.67 -3.10 -14.94
N ILE A 46 5.15 -2.03 -14.33
CA ILE A 46 5.60 -0.66 -14.59
C ILE A 46 7.04 -0.46 -14.12
N THR A 47 7.37 -0.96 -12.93
CA THR A 47 8.71 -0.88 -12.35
C THR A 47 9.73 -1.63 -13.21
N ARG A 48 9.36 -2.79 -13.77
CA ARG A 48 10.24 -3.58 -14.66
C ARG A 48 10.31 -3.04 -16.08
N GLY A 49 9.33 -2.24 -16.51
CA GLY A 49 9.26 -1.71 -17.87
C GLY A 49 8.76 -2.72 -18.90
N GLU A 50 8.19 -3.86 -18.48
CA GLU A 50 7.69 -4.91 -19.36
C GLU A 50 6.47 -5.64 -18.78
N PRO A 51 5.50 -6.09 -19.61
CA PRO A 51 4.37 -6.87 -19.12
C PRO A 51 4.79 -8.19 -18.49
N ILE A 52 4.16 -8.54 -17.38
CA ILE A 52 4.34 -9.82 -16.68
C ILE A 52 3.21 -10.76 -17.07
N ARG A 53 3.54 -11.90 -17.69
CA ARG A 53 2.53 -12.88 -18.15
C ARG A 53 1.82 -13.58 -17.00
N GLU A 54 2.55 -13.90 -15.95
CA GLU A 54 2.08 -14.65 -14.78
C GLU A 54 2.32 -13.80 -13.52
N PRO A 55 1.54 -12.71 -13.33
CA PRO A 55 1.68 -11.87 -12.14
C PRO A 55 1.24 -12.63 -10.90
N GLU A 56 2.06 -12.62 -9.85
CA GLU A 56 1.76 -13.28 -8.58
C GLU A 56 2.01 -12.34 -7.41
N THR A 57 1.12 -12.41 -6.40
CA THR A 57 1.25 -11.69 -5.11
C THR A 57 0.08 -12.06 -4.20
N VAL A 58 0.32 -12.06 -2.88
CA VAL A 58 -0.74 -12.11 -1.85
C VAL A 58 -1.70 -10.92 -1.96
N ALA A 59 -1.26 -9.78 -2.51
CA ALA A 59 -2.05 -8.57 -2.68
C ALA A 59 -2.89 -8.62 -3.96
N THR A 60 -3.92 -9.48 -3.97
CA THR A 60 -4.72 -9.82 -5.16
C THR A 60 -5.25 -8.62 -5.94
N ALA A 61 -5.64 -7.52 -5.27
CA ALA A 61 -6.15 -6.31 -5.91
C ALA A 61 -5.12 -5.57 -6.81
N ILE A 62 -3.82 -5.83 -6.62
CA ILE A 62 -2.74 -5.32 -7.47
C ILE A 62 -1.98 -6.42 -8.21
N ARG A 63 -2.55 -7.63 -8.31
CA ARG A 63 -2.01 -8.74 -9.12
C ARG A 63 -2.29 -8.52 -10.61
N ILE A 64 -1.67 -7.49 -11.18
CA ILE A 64 -1.87 -7.03 -12.55
C ILE A 64 -0.54 -7.01 -13.29
N GLY A 65 -0.42 -7.82 -14.35
CA GLY A 65 0.82 -7.92 -15.13
C GLY A 65 0.89 -7.01 -16.37
N ASN A 66 -0.23 -6.40 -16.76
CA ASN A 66 -0.27 -5.44 -17.87
C ASN A 66 -1.27 -4.30 -17.58
N PRO A 67 -0.85 -3.26 -16.85
CA PRO A 67 -1.73 -2.17 -16.46
C PRO A 67 -2.32 -1.41 -17.66
N ALA A 68 -3.64 -1.24 -17.68
CA ALA A 68 -4.34 -0.52 -18.74
C ALA A 68 -4.00 0.97 -18.78
N SER A 69 -3.69 1.59 -17.64
CA SER A 69 -3.30 3.01 -17.55
C SER A 69 -1.79 3.22 -17.36
N TRP A 70 -0.97 2.32 -17.91
CA TRP A 70 0.49 2.32 -17.73
C TRP A 70 1.12 3.67 -18.06
N GLN A 71 0.93 4.17 -19.28
CA GLN A 71 1.58 5.39 -19.74
C GLN A 71 1.18 6.60 -18.88
N GLN A 72 -0.09 6.68 -18.51
CA GLN A 72 -0.60 7.76 -17.67
C GLN A 72 -0.02 7.71 -16.25
N ALA A 73 0.19 6.52 -15.68
CA ALA A 73 0.84 6.38 -14.38
C ALA A 73 2.32 6.78 -14.41
N VAL A 74 3.06 6.38 -15.45
CA VAL A 74 4.46 6.81 -15.65
C VAL A 74 4.53 8.33 -15.78
N GLU A 75 3.62 8.93 -16.55
CA GLU A 75 3.59 10.38 -16.72
C GLU A 75 3.20 11.09 -15.41
N ALA A 76 2.23 10.56 -14.65
CA ALA A 76 1.85 11.11 -13.35
C ALA A 76 3.03 11.10 -12.36
N ALA A 77 3.79 10.00 -12.28
CA ALA A 77 4.99 9.92 -11.45
C ALA A 77 6.06 10.92 -11.91
N LYS A 78 6.30 11.02 -13.22
CA LYS A 78 7.29 11.93 -13.80
C LYS A 78 6.94 13.40 -13.57
N GLN A 79 5.72 13.83 -13.91
CA GLN A 79 5.27 15.22 -13.81
C GLN A 79 5.15 15.70 -12.36
N SER A 80 4.83 14.79 -11.45
CA SER A 80 4.75 15.10 -10.01
C SER A 80 6.11 15.08 -9.31
N HIS A 81 7.20 14.74 -10.02
CA HIS A 81 8.51 14.47 -9.42
C HIS A 81 8.47 13.38 -8.33
N GLY A 82 7.58 12.40 -8.54
CA GLY A 82 7.46 11.19 -7.73
C GLY A 82 8.11 9.98 -8.40
N LEU A 83 7.59 8.79 -8.12
CA LEU A 83 8.11 7.53 -8.65
C LEU A 83 7.04 6.41 -8.61
N ILE A 84 7.32 5.33 -9.33
CA ILE A 84 6.67 4.03 -9.15
C ILE A 84 7.79 3.03 -8.82
N ASP A 85 7.64 2.30 -7.72
CA ASP A 85 8.59 1.27 -7.26
C ASP A 85 7.81 0.04 -6.81
N ALA A 86 8.51 -1.05 -6.52
CA ALA A 86 7.92 -2.32 -6.15
C ALA A 86 8.29 -2.72 -4.71
N VAL A 87 7.36 -3.34 -3.99
CA VAL A 87 7.58 -3.89 -2.64
C VAL A 87 7.29 -5.39 -2.62
N THR A 88 7.99 -6.15 -1.78
CA THR A 88 7.78 -7.59 -1.70
C THR A 88 6.53 -7.93 -0.89
N ASP A 89 6.01 -9.15 -1.03
CA ASP A 89 4.86 -9.61 -0.25
C ASP A 89 5.15 -9.63 1.25
N GLU A 90 6.40 -9.92 1.65
CA GLU A 90 6.84 -9.86 3.04
C GLU A 90 6.76 -8.43 3.59
N GLU A 91 7.19 -7.43 2.79
CA GLU A 91 7.10 -6.02 3.15
C GLU A 91 5.64 -5.55 3.25
N ILE A 92 4.78 -5.97 2.31
CA ILE A 92 3.34 -5.69 2.31
C ILE A 92 2.69 -6.27 3.57
N LEU A 93 2.92 -7.55 3.87
CA LEU A 93 2.32 -8.23 5.02
C LEU A 93 2.84 -7.66 6.35
N ALA A 94 4.11 -7.22 6.40
CA ALA A 94 4.65 -6.52 7.56
C ALA A 94 3.91 -5.18 7.77
N ALA A 95 3.75 -4.37 6.73
CA ALA A 95 3.02 -3.09 6.81
C ALA A 95 1.55 -3.29 7.18
N TYR A 96 0.90 -4.30 6.60
CA TYR A 96 -0.48 -4.69 6.90
C TYR A 96 -0.67 -5.00 8.40
N ARG A 97 0.21 -5.83 8.98
CA ARG A 97 0.17 -6.14 10.42
C ARG A 97 0.45 -4.91 11.29
N GLN A 98 1.34 -4.02 10.84
CA GLN A 98 1.65 -2.78 11.57
C GLN A 98 0.45 -1.84 11.65
N LEU A 99 -0.27 -1.64 10.53
CA LEU A 99 -1.49 -0.82 10.50
C LEU A 99 -2.55 -1.35 11.47
N GLY A 100 -2.78 -2.67 11.46
CA GLY A 100 -3.74 -3.28 12.38
C GLY A 100 -3.31 -3.20 13.85
N ARG A 101 -2.03 -3.47 14.13
CA ARG A 101 -1.50 -3.59 15.51
C ARG A 101 -1.26 -2.25 16.20
N TYR A 102 -0.74 -1.26 15.47
CA TYR A 102 -0.28 0.00 16.07
C TYR A 102 -1.24 1.16 15.81
N GLU A 103 -1.93 1.17 14.68
CA GLU A 103 -2.83 2.28 14.31
C GLU A 103 -4.32 1.91 14.47
N GLY A 104 -4.64 0.63 14.70
CA GLY A 104 -6.02 0.15 14.74
C GLY A 104 -6.74 0.24 13.38
N ILE A 105 -5.98 0.32 12.28
CA ILE A 105 -6.52 0.45 10.93
C ILE A 105 -6.46 -0.90 10.22
N PHE A 106 -7.63 -1.40 9.83
CA PHE A 106 -7.75 -2.69 9.14
C PHE A 106 -8.07 -2.53 7.65
N CYS A 107 -7.04 -2.64 6.81
CA CYS A 107 -7.14 -2.55 5.35
C CYS A 107 -6.77 -3.90 4.68
N GLU A 108 -7.12 -4.10 3.41
CA GLU A 108 -6.67 -5.28 2.66
C GLU A 108 -5.15 -5.25 2.36
N PRO A 109 -4.48 -6.37 2.04
CA PRO A 109 -3.03 -6.39 1.82
C PRO A 109 -2.53 -5.39 0.78
N ALA A 110 -3.22 -5.25 -0.37
CA ALA A 110 -2.86 -4.27 -1.39
C ALA A 110 -2.83 -2.83 -0.85
N SER A 111 -3.72 -2.50 0.08
CA SER A 111 -3.78 -1.16 0.70
C SER A 111 -2.57 -0.88 1.60
N ALA A 112 -1.85 -1.92 2.06
CA ALA A 112 -0.65 -1.75 2.89
C ALA A 112 0.63 -1.51 2.07
N ALA A 113 0.61 -1.77 0.76
CA ALA A 113 1.74 -1.51 -0.14
C ALA A 113 2.31 -0.08 -0.07
N PRO A 114 1.52 1.01 0.01
CA PRO A 114 2.07 2.35 0.19
C PRO A 114 2.88 2.50 1.49
N LEU A 115 2.41 1.96 2.63
CA LEU A 115 3.17 2.05 3.87
C LEU A 115 4.49 1.25 3.78
N ALA A 116 4.45 0.06 3.17
CA ALA A 116 5.64 -0.74 2.88
C ALA A 116 6.64 0.06 2.03
N GLY A 117 6.14 0.70 0.97
CA GLY A 117 6.92 1.51 0.05
C GLY A 117 7.56 2.73 0.70
N ILE A 118 6.79 3.45 1.52
CA ILE A 118 7.31 4.59 2.28
C ILE A 118 8.42 4.17 3.23
N ARG A 119 8.25 3.05 3.95
CA ARG A 119 9.28 2.51 4.84
C ARG A 119 10.56 2.15 4.07
N LYS A 120 10.43 1.50 2.91
CA LYS A 120 11.54 1.17 2.01
C LYS A 120 12.28 2.42 1.51
N LEU A 121 11.54 3.45 1.08
CA LEU A 121 12.13 4.72 0.65
C LEU A 121 12.83 5.47 1.79
N TYR A 122 12.25 5.47 2.99
CA TYR A 122 12.86 6.05 4.18
C TYR A 122 14.20 5.39 4.51
N GLN A 123 14.25 4.06 4.52
CA GLN A 123 15.50 3.30 4.75
C GLN A 123 16.58 3.58 3.71
N ARG A 124 16.20 3.97 2.50
CA ARG A 124 17.12 4.37 1.41
C ARG A 124 17.53 5.84 1.43
N GLY A 125 17.09 6.62 2.44
CA GLY A 125 17.42 8.05 2.53
C GLY A 125 16.73 8.91 1.47
N TYR A 126 15.59 8.47 0.93
CA TYR A 126 14.85 9.21 -0.11
C TYR A 126 14.30 10.55 0.40
N PHE A 127 13.85 10.60 1.67
CA PHE A 127 13.33 11.80 2.30
C PHE A 127 14.45 12.56 3.01
N LYS A 128 14.87 13.69 2.44
CA LYS A 128 15.96 14.53 2.99
C LYS A 128 15.49 15.52 4.06
N GLU A 129 14.20 15.79 4.10
CA GLU A 129 13.56 16.80 4.96
C GLU A 129 12.26 16.22 5.54
N PRO A 130 11.76 16.76 6.66
CA PRO A 130 10.43 16.43 7.17
C PRO A 130 9.38 16.55 6.06
N THR A 131 8.69 15.44 5.77
CA THR A 131 7.78 15.34 4.62
C THR A 131 6.43 14.83 5.13
N SER A 132 5.34 15.54 4.82
CA SER A 132 3.99 15.02 5.06
C SER A 132 3.62 14.04 3.95
N ILE A 133 3.10 12.88 4.33
CA ILE A 133 2.79 11.78 3.42
C ILE A 133 1.37 11.30 3.69
N VAL A 134 0.54 11.32 2.65
CA VAL A 134 -0.81 10.73 2.68
C VAL A 134 -0.74 9.36 2.03
N CYS A 135 -1.10 8.30 2.76
CA CYS A 135 -1.20 6.94 2.22
C CYS A 135 -2.66 6.59 1.89
N VAL A 136 -2.92 6.20 0.65
CA VAL A 136 -4.25 5.77 0.21
C VAL A 136 -4.44 4.29 0.53
N LEU A 137 -5.32 4.00 1.48
CA LEU A 137 -5.77 2.65 1.80
C LEU A 137 -7.02 2.35 0.96
N THR A 138 -6.85 1.62 -0.14
CA THR A 138 -7.88 1.48 -1.18
C THR A 138 -9.07 0.62 -0.78
N GLY A 139 -8.94 -0.26 0.20
CA GLY A 139 -10.03 -1.12 0.63
C GLY A 139 -9.92 -1.64 2.06
N ASN A 140 -11.08 -1.99 2.59
CA ASN A 140 -11.26 -2.48 3.94
C ASN A 140 -10.72 -3.91 4.09
N GLY A 141 -10.11 -4.22 5.24
CA GLY A 141 -9.55 -5.54 5.53
C GLY A 141 -10.58 -6.67 5.53
N LEU A 142 -11.87 -6.36 5.72
CA LEU A 142 -12.96 -7.34 5.63
C LEU A 142 -13.15 -7.94 4.22
N LYS A 143 -12.53 -7.36 3.19
CA LYS A 143 -12.50 -7.97 1.85
C LYS A 143 -11.63 -9.24 1.79
N ASP A 144 -10.68 -9.37 2.71
CA ASP A 144 -9.69 -10.46 2.71
C ASP A 144 -9.47 -10.98 4.14
N PRO A 145 -10.46 -11.71 4.69
CA PRO A 145 -10.38 -12.26 6.03
C PRO A 145 -9.34 -13.39 6.14
N GLU A 146 -9.02 -14.06 5.03
CA GLU A 146 -8.11 -15.20 5.02
C GLU A 146 -6.68 -14.78 5.38
N ASN A 147 -6.18 -13.70 4.77
CA ASN A 147 -4.87 -13.14 5.13
C ASN A 147 -4.82 -12.67 6.59
N ALA A 148 -5.95 -12.19 7.14
CA ALA A 148 -6.03 -11.79 8.55
C ALA A 148 -5.88 -13.00 9.48
N ILE A 149 -6.59 -14.09 9.17
CA ILE A 149 -6.56 -15.33 9.96
C ILE A 149 -5.18 -15.98 9.86
N ALA A 150 -4.61 -16.10 8.66
CA ALA A 150 -3.30 -16.71 8.44
C ALA A 150 -2.17 -15.95 9.15
N GLY A 151 -2.32 -14.63 9.31
CA GLY A 151 -1.35 -13.78 10.01
C GLY A 151 -1.53 -13.71 11.54
N ALA A 152 -2.62 -14.27 12.09
CA ALA A 152 -2.94 -14.20 13.51
C ALA A 152 -2.44 -15.45 14.26
N ALA A 153 -2.08 -15.27 15.54
CA ALA A 153 -1.84 -16.40 16.42
C ALA A 153 -3.15 -17.17 16.65
N ALA A 154 -3.07 -18.50 16.74
CA ALA A 154 -4.22 -19.32 17.06
C ALA A 154 -4.80 -18.91 18.43
N PRO A 155 -6.13 -18.85 18.57
CA PRO A 155 -6.76 -18.61 19.87
C PRO A 155 -6.33 -19.68 20.89
N ILE A 156 -6.05 -19.24 22.13
CA ILE A 156 -5.79 -20.16 23.24
C ILE A 156 -7.14 -20.70 23.72
N HIS A 157 -7.33 -22.02 23.63
CA HIS A 157 -8.51 -22.70 24.15
C HIS A 157 -8.33 -23.03 25.64
N THR A 158 -9.28 -22.64 26.48
CA THR A 158 -9.26 -22.89 27.93
C THR A 158 -10.55 -23.55 28.40
N ALA A 159 -10.54 -24.10 29.62
CA ALA A 159 -11.77 -24.46 30.31
C ALA A 159 -12.65 -23.22 30.56
N ALA A 160 -13.98 -23.42 30.61
CA ALA A 160 -14.96 -22.36 30.85
C ALA A 160 -15.06 -21.97 32.35
N ASN A 161 -13.92 -21.67 32.98
CA ASN A 161 -13.83 -21.17 34.35
C ASN A 161 -12.86 -20.00 34.45
N LYS A 162 -13.02 -19.19 35.50
CA LYS A 162 -12.28 -17.95 35.70
C LYS A 162 -10.77 -18.21 35.81
N GLU A 163 -10.38 -19.23 36.56
CA GLU A 163 -8.99 -19.56 36.84
C GLU A 163 -8.23 -19.88 35.54
N ALA A 164 -8.78 -20.73 34.69
CA ALA A 164 -8.17 -21.10 33.41
C ALA A 164 -8.09 -19.92 32.43
N ILE A 165 -9.10 -19.03 32.43
CA ILE A 165 -9.09 -17.82 31.59
C ILE A 165 -7.98 -16.86 32.05
N LEU A 166 -7.86 -16.60 33.35
CA LEU A 166 -6.85 -15.68 33.88
C LEU A 166 -5.42 -16.19 33.64
N GLN A 167 -5.19 -17.50 33.83
CA GLN A 167 -3.91 -18.15 33.51
C GLN A 167 -3.51 -17.97 32.04
N ALA A 168 -4.47 -18.03 31.11
CA ALA A 168 -4.19 -17.87 29.68
C ALA A 168 -3.89 -16.41 29.27
N ILE A 169 -4.47 -15.43 29.96
CA ILE A 169 -4.27 -14.01 29.65
C ILE A 169 -2.98 -13.48 30.29
N TRP A 170 -2.67 -13.88 31.52
CA TRP A 170 -1.61 -13.24 32.32
C TRP A 170 -0.40 -14.13 32.64
N GLY A 171 -0.45 -15.44 32.37
CA GLY A 171 0.60 -16.37 32.80
C GLY A 171 0.49 -16.66 34.27
#